data_AF-A0A836TGR9-F1
#
_entry.id   AF-A0A836TGR9-F1
#
_cell.length_a   1.000
_cell.length_b   1.000
_cell.length_c   1.000
_cell.angle_alpha   90.00
_cell.angle_beta   90.00
_cell.angle_gamma   90.00
#
_symmetry.space_group_name_H-M   'P 1'
#
loop_
_entity.id
_entity.type
_entity.pdbx_description
1 polymer ?
#
loop_
_entity_poly.entity_id
_entity_poly.type
_entity_poly.pdbx_seq_one_letter_code
_entity_poly.pdbx_strand_id
1 'polypeptide(L)'
;MSKSNLPTEIGTLTPEDIHLSAELPKDSCDIDRLLDLAFGPDRQGKAVYRFRENLAPIAELSTVARVDGILRGAIRYSPVKIGDHGVSALLLGPLAVDPAFRGAGVGLSLMRHTLEVSRDLGHKIVVLVGDEPYYARVGFSTSIAKNLIISGQAARNRILGLALVDGAMKDVEGILRPDHGPSVS
;
A
#
# COMPACT_ATOMS: atom_id res chain seq x y z
N MET A 1 -24.41 -6.05 39.94
CA MET A 1 -22.99 -5.62 39.92
C MET A 1 -22.26 -6.50 38.92
N SER A 2 -22.17 -6.09 37.65
CA SER A 2 -21.28 -6.73 36.67
C SER A 2 -20.15 -5.75 36.39
N LYS A 3 -18.94 -6.10 36.82
CA LYS A 3 -17.74 -5.32 36.51
C LYS A 3 -17.49 -5.46 35.01
N SER A 4 -17.50 -4.30 34.36
CA SER A 4 -16.99 -4.08 33.02
C SER A 4 -15.54 -4.56 32.95
N ASN A 5 -15.26 -5.54 32.09
CA ASN A 5 -13.89 -5.80 31.64
C ASN A 5 -13.57 -4.73 30.59
N LEU A 6 -12.89 -3.67 31.02
CA LEU A 6 -12.13 -2.82 30.11
C LEU A 6 -11.07 -3.70 29.43
N PRO A 7 -10.80 -3.52 28.12
CA PRO A 7 -9.69 -4.20 27.49
C PRO A 7 -8.38 -3.78 28.14
N THR A 8 -7.58 -4.80 28.45
CA THR A 8 -6.17 -4.79 28.85
C THR A 8 -5.39 -3.71 28.10
N GLU A 9 -4.56 -2.96 28.82
CA GLU A 9 -3.57 -2.08 28.21
C GLU A 9 -2.85 -2.84 27.09
N ILE A 10 -2.88 -2.30 25.86
CA ILE A 10 -2.09 -2.86 24.77
C ILE A 10 -0.64 -2.65 25.19
N GLY A 11 0.00 -3.70 25.70
CA GLY A 11 1.42 -3.69 26.03
C GLY A 11 2.21 -3.16 24.84
N THR A 12 3.35 -2.50 25.10
CA THR A 12 4.17 -1.93 24.03
C THR A 12 4.56 -3.03 23.05
N LEU A 13 3.90 -3.05 21.89
CA LEU A 13 4.23 -3.98 20.81
C LEU A 13 5.64 -3.71 20.31
N THR A 14 6.41 -4.78 20.18
CA THR A 14 7.74 -4.76 19.58
C THR A 14 7.65 -5.21 18.13
N PRO A 15 8.65 -4.91 17.29
CA PRO A 15 8.71 -5.44 15.93
C PRO A 15 8.69 -6.97 15.85
N GLU A 16 9.18 -7.67 16.89
CA GLU A 16 9.22 -9.14 16.97
C GLU A 16 7.83 -9.77 17.10
N ASP A 17 6.85 -9.01 17.61
CA ASP A 17 5.46 -9.44 17.74
C ASP A 17 4.69 -9.38 16.39
N ILE A 18 5.30 -8.78 15.36
CA ILE A 18 4.69 -8.57 14.05
C ILE A 18 5.18 -9.64 13.08
N HIS A 19 4.36 -10.66 12.85
CA HIS A 19 4.65 -11.71 11.88
C HIS A 19 4.15 -11.34 10.48
N LEU A 20 5.06 -11.16 9.53
CA LEU A 20 4.76 -10.88 8.14
C LEU A 20 4.70 -12.19 7.33
N SER A 21 3.73 -12.32 6.43
CA SER A 21 3.68 -13.42 5.47
C SER A 21 3.01 -13.00 4.18
N ALA A 22 3.24 -13.75 3.10
CA ALA A 22 2.45 -13.64 1.89
C ALA A 22 0.94 -13.76 2.21
N GLU A 23 0.14 -13.00 1.48
CA GLU A 23 -1.31 -13.13 1.47
C GLU A 23 -1.71 -14.48 0.87
N LEU A 24 -2.65 -15.17 1.52
CA LEU A 24 -3.22 -16.43 1.03
C LEU A 24 -4.71 -16.27 0.73
N PRO A 25 -5.30 -17.10 -0.15
CA PRO A 25 -6.74 -17.02 -0.46
C PRO A 25 -7.67 -17.06 0.77
N LYS A 26 -7.26 -17.78 1.83
CA LYS A 26 -8.00 -17.87 3.10
C LYS A 26 -8.06 -16.56 3.88
N ASP A 27 -7.19 -15.59 3.59
CA ASP A 27 -7.11 -14.30 4.29
C ASP A 27 -8.14 -13.29 3.75
N SER A 28 -8.83 -13.61 2.64
CA SER A 28 -9.74 -12.70 1.93
C SER A 28 -10.79 -12.06 2.83
N CYS A 29 -11.53 -12.86 3.62
CA CYS A 29 -12.55 -12.35 4.53
C CYS A 29 -11.97 -11.41 5.61
N ASP A 30 -10.80 -11.74 6.17
CA ASP A 30 -10.16 -10.93 7.21
C ASP A 30 -9.60 -9.63 6.65
N ILE A 31 -9.05 -9.67 5.43
CA ILE A 31 -8.58 -8.48 4.72
C ILE A 31 -9.75 -7.56 4.40
N ASP A 32 -10.88 -8.08 3.90
CA ASP A 32 -12.04 -7.25 3.61
C ASP A 32 -12.58 -6.57 4.86
N ARG A 33 -12.68 -7.32 5.96
CA ARG A 33 -13.05 -6.75 7.27
C ARG A 33 -12.06 -5.67 7.72
N LEU A 34 -10.75 -5.92 7.58
CA LEU A 34 -9.73 -4.93 7.92
C LEU A 34 -9.85 -3.67 7.06
N LEU A 35 -10.09 -3.82 5.75
CA LEU A 35 -10.27 -2.70 4.83
C LEU A 35 -11.51 -1.87 5.19
N ASP A 36 -12.61 -2.52 5.58
CA ASP A 36 -13.82 -1.86 6.10
C ASP A 36 -13.52 -1.08 7.38
N LEU A 37 -12.80 -1.68 8.32
CA LEU A 37 -12.40 -1.01 9.57
C LEU A 37 -11.48 0.19 9.32
N ALA A 38 -10.55 0.07 8.38
CA ALA A 38 -9.55 1.10 8.10
C ALA A 38 -10.12 2.27 7.27
N PHE A 39 -11.02 1.99 6.32
CA PHE A 39 -11.44 2.95 5.29
C PHE A 39 -12.95 3.22 5.24
N GLY A 40 -13.75 2.46 5.98
CA GLY A 40 -15.21 2.48 5.94
C GLY A 40 -15.81 1.54 4.87
N PRO A 41 -17.09 1.16 5.02
CA PRO A 41 -17.78 0.24 4.11
C PRO A 41 -17.88 0.80 2.67
N ASP A 42 -18.02 2.12 2.52
CA ASP A 42 -18.15 2.78 1.21
C ASP A 42 -16.81 3.00 0.49
N ARG A 43 -15.72 2.34 0.94
CA ARG A 43 -14.37 2.51 0.36
C ARG A 43 -14.31 2.27 -1.14
N GLN A 44 -15.15 1.39 -1.67
CA GLN A 44 -15.23 1.07 -3.11
C GLN A 44 -15.61 2.29 -3.95
N GLY A 45 -16.35 3.25 -3.38
CA GLY A 45 -16.70 4.51 -4.03
C GLY A 45 -15.56 5.54 -4.09
N LYS A 46 -14.37 5.26 -3.54
CA LYS A 46 -13.23 6.19 -3.57
C LYS A 46 -12.49 6.09 -4.90
N ALA A 47 -11.99 7.22 -5.42
CA ALA A 47 -11.31 7.28 -6.72
C ALA A 47 -10.12 6.31 -6.84
N VAL A 48 -9.40 6.07 -5.74
CA VAL A 48 -8.25 5.16 -5.69
C VAL A 48 -8.64 3.68 -5.79
N TYR A 49 -9.85 3.32 -5.34
CA TYR A 49 -10.43 1.98 -5.53
C TYR A 49 -10.90 1.84 -6.98
N ARG A 50 -11.59 2.84 -7.52
CA ARG A 50 -11.98 2.87 -8.93
C ARG A 50 -10.79 2.78 -9.88
N PHE A 51 -9.67 3.44 -9.56
CA PHE A 51 -8.44 3.36 -10.36
C PHE A 51 -7.90 1.91 -10.46
N ARG A 52 -8.20 1.07 -9.47
CA ARG A 52 -7.79 -0.35 -9.43
C ARG A 52 -8.87 -1.30 -9.93
N GLU A 53 -10.01 -0.81 -10.40
CA GLU A 53 -11.02 -1.69 -10.99
C GLU A 53 -10.39 -2.49 -12.14
N ASN A 54 -10.62 -3.80 -12.12
CA ASN A 54 -10.05 -4.76 -13.09
C ASN A 54 -8.50 -4.80 -13.12
N LEU A 55 -7.85 -4.37 -12.04
CA LEU A 55 -6.40 -4.45 -11.88
C LEU A 55 -6.07 -5.39 -10.73
N ALA A 56 -5.67 -6.62 -11.09
CA ALA A 56 -5.28 -7.62 -10.11
C ALA A 56 -4.05 -7.14 -9.30
N PRO A 57 -4.04 -7.31 -7.97
CA PRO A 57 -2.84 -7.13 -7.17
C PRO A 57 -1.72 -8.09 -7.61
N ILE A 58 -0.47 -7.66 -7.45
CA ILE A 58 0.69 -8.52 -7.66
C ILE A 58 0.79 -9.46 -6.45
N ALA A 59 0.64 -10.76 -6.69
CA ALA A 59 0.55 -11.77 -5.63
C ALA A 59 1.84 -11.82 -4.79
N GLU A 60 3.00 -11.71 -5.45
CA GLU A 60 4.33 -11.75 -4.84
C GLU A 60 4.61 -10.55 -3.91
N LEU A 61 3.84 -9.47 -4.05
CA LEU A 61 3.94 -8.25 -3.23
C LEU A 61 2.76 -8.08 -2.26
N SER A 62 1.79 -9.00 -2.29
CA SER A 62 0.63 -8.96 -1.40
C SER A 62 0.98 -9.63 -0.08
N THR A 63 1.04 -8.84 0.99
CA THR A 63 1.56 -9.26 2.30
C THR A 63 0.60 -8.89 3.41
N VAL A 64 0.47 -9.77 4.39
CA VAL A 64 -0.31 -9.55 5.62
C VAL A 64 0.59 -9.52 6.84
N ALA A 65 0.18 -8.74 7.84
CA ALA A 65 0.82 -8.68 9.15
C ALA A 65 -0.12 -9.27 10.20
N ARG A 66 0.40 -10.22 10.99
CA ARG A 66 -0.31 -10.81 12.12
C ARG A 66 0.37 -10.45 13.44
N VAL A 67 -0.45 -10.17 14.44
CA VAL A 67 -0.03 -9.99 15.84
C VAL A 67 -0.89 -10.93 16.69
N ASP A 68 -0.26 -11.74 17.54
CA ASP A 68 -0.92 -12.84 18.26
C ASP A 68 -1.72 -13.79 17.34
N GLY A 69 -1.21 -14.01 16.13
CA GLY A 69 -1.87 -14.82 15.10
C GLY A 69 -3.07 -14.17 14.41
N ILE A 70 -3.46 -12.94 14.80
CA ILE A 70 -4.61 -12.22 14.22
C ILE A 70 -4.13 -11.25 13.14
N LEU A 71 -4.80 -11.22 11.99
CA LEU A 71 -4.51 -10.27 10.91
C LEU A 71 -4.81 -8.84 11.36
N ARG A 72 -3.76 -8.01 11.47
CA ARG A 72 -3.84 -6.60 11.89
C ARG A 72 -3.35 -5.62 10.83
N GLY A 73 -2.79 -6.12 9.73
CA GLY A 73 -2.36 -5.29 8.62
C GLY A 73 -2.35 -6.04 7.30
N ALA A 74 -2.53 -5.32 6.21
CA ALA A 74 -2.41 -5.83 4.86
C ALA A 74 -1.86 -4.73 3.93
N ILE A 75 -0.99 -5.12 3.00
CA ILE A 75 -0.46 -4.26 1.94
C ILE A 75 -0.55 -4.99 0.61
N ARG A 76 -0.95 -4.28 -0.43
CA ARG A 76 -0.98 -4.77 -1.81
C ARG A 76 -0.37 -3.75 -2.76
N TYR A 77 0.00 -4.22 -3.94
CA TYR A 77 0.55 -3.42 -5.03
C TYR A 77 -0.16 -3.76 -6.33
N SER A 78 -0.36 -2.76 -7.17
CA SER A 78 -0.92 -2.93 -8.51
C SER A 78 0.06 -2.42 -9.57
N PRO A 79 0.18 -3.07 -10.73
CA PRO A 79 1.09 -2.61 -11.78
C PRO A 79 0.50 -1.38 -12.50
N VAL A 80 1.35 -0.38 -12.76
CA VAL A 80 0.98 0.84 -13.47
C VAL A 80 2.05 1.27 -14.48
N LYS A 81 1.63 2.09 -15.44
CA LYS A 81 2.48 2.77 -16.40
C LYS A 81 2.47 4.28 -16.16
N ILE A 82 3.62 4.92 -16.35
CA ILE A 82 3.79 6.37 -16.23
C ILE A 82 4.14 6.96 -17.59
N GLY A 83 3.41 8.03 -17.95
CA GLY A 83 3.70 8.82 -19.14
C GLY A 83 3.43 8.07 -20.44
N ASP A 84 3.81 8.70 -21.54
CA ASP A 84 3.53 8.16 -22.89
C ASP A 84 4.57 7.13 -23.33
N HIS A 85 5.74 7.13 -22.69
CA HIS A 85 6.76 6.09 -22.87
C HIS A 85 6.46 4.80 -22.10
N GLY A 86 5.40 4.76 -21.30
CA GLY A 86 4.97 3.55 -20.60
C GLY A 86 6.00 3.03 -19.59
N VAL A 87 6.57 3.92 -18.77
CA VAL A 87 7.53 3.53 -17.73
C VAL A 87 6.82 2.66 -16.70
N SER A 88 7.31 1.43 -16.47
CA SER A 88 6.75 0.51 -15.48
C SER A 88 6.98 1.02 -14.06
N ALA A 89 5.92 1.04 -13.25
CA ALA A 89 5.96 1.36 -11.84
C ALA A 89 4.95 0.52 -11.05
N LEU A 90 5.06 0.56 -9.73
CA LEU A 90 4.11 -0.05 -8.81
C LEU A 90 3.26 1.02 -8.14
N LEU A 91 1.95 0.81 -8.08
CA LEU A 91 1.06 1.60 -7.25
C LEU A 91 0.82 0.88 -5.92
N LEU A 92 1.41 1.39 -4.84
CA LEU A 92 1.21 0.87 -3.49
C LEU A 92 -0.20 1.20 -3.03
N GLY A 93 -0.94 0.17 -2.64
CA GLY A 93 -2.20 0.29 -1.94
C GLY A 93 -3.24 -0.75 -2.38
N PRO A 94 -4.19 -1.08 -1.50
CA PRO A 94 -4.36 -0.50 -0.16
C PRO A 94 -3.25 -0.92 0.82
N LEU A 95 -2.91 -0.01 1.73
CA LEU A 95 -2.19 -0.31 2.97
C LEU A 95 -3.15 -0.08 4.13
N ALA A 96 -3.60 -1.15 4.77
CA ALA A 96 -4.52 -1.10 5.88
C ALA A 96 -3.85 -1.60 7.16
N VAL A 97 -4.14 -0.93 8.26
CA VAL A 97 -3.74 -1.33 9.61
C VAL A 97 -4.96 -1.19 10.51
N ASP A 98 -5.15 -2.17 11.38
CA ASP A 98 -6.20 -2.16 12.38
C ASP A 98 -6.10 -0.85 13.19
N PRO A 99 -7.20 -0.08 13.33
CA PRO A 99 -7.17 1.18 14.08
C PRO A 99 -6.57 1.06 15.48
N ALA A 100 -6.76 -0.06 16.17
CA ALA A 100 -6.20 -0.32 17.51
C ALA A 100 -4.67 -0.48 17.52
N PHE A 101 -4.06 -0.74 16.35
CA PHE A 101 -2.62 -0.97 16.16
C PHE A 101 -1.93 0.17 15.40
N ARG A 102 -2.62 1.31 15.22
CA ARG A 102 -2.00 2.51 14.64
C ARG A 102 -0.89 3.02 15.56
N GLY A 103 0.23 3.40 14.95
CA GLY A 103 1.43 3.82 15.71
C GLY A 103 2.28 2.67 16.24
N ALA A 104 1.80 1.43 16.22
CA ALA A 104 2.54 0.25 16.70
C ALA A 104 3.53 -0.34 15.67
N GLY A 105 3.88 0.40 14.61
CA GLY A 105 4.87 -0.05 13.62
C GLY A 105 4.40 -1.06 12.58
N VAL A 106 3.18 -1.59 12.64
CA VAL A 106 2.63 -2.58 11.68
C VAL A 106 2.75 -2.10 10.22
N GLY A 107 2.26 -0.90 9.92
CA GLY A 107 2.28 -0.37 8.55
C GLY A 107 3.70 -0.07 8.04
N LEU A 108 4.61 0.35 8.92
CA LEU A 108 6.02 0.55 8.54
C LEU A 108 6.73 -0.78 8.28
N SER A 109 6.44 -1.82 9.06
CA SER A 109 7.00 -3.16 8.89
C SER A 109 6.57 -3.76 7.55
N LEU A 110 5.27 -3.66 7.23
CA LEU A 110 4.73 -4.06 5.92
C LEU A 110 5.45 -3.35 4.77
N MET A 111 5.54 -2.02 4.81
CA MET A 111 6.17 -1.26 3.73
C MET A 111 7.65 -1.58 3.57
N ARG A 112 8.42 -1.67 4.67
CA ARG A 112 9.86 -1.97 4.59
C ARG A 112 10.09 -3.32 3.92
N HIS A 113 9.39 -4.35 4.39
CA HIS A 113 9.47 -5.69 3.84
C HIS A 113 9.09 -5.72 2.35
N THR A 114 7.94 -5.18 1.96
CA THR A 114 7.49 -5.27 0.57
C THR A 114 8.26 -4.37 -0.39
N LEU A 115 8.88 -3.28 0.08
CA LEU A 115 9.80 -2.47 -0.73
C LEU A 115 11.14 -3.18 -0.96
N GLU A 116 11.60 -4.03 -0.03
CA GLU A 116 12.75 -4.92 -0.23
C GLU A 116 12.40 -5.99 -1.27
N VAL A 117 11.28 -6.70 -1.09
CA VAL A 117 10.80 -7.70 -2.08
C VAL A 117 10.61 -7.07 -3.46
N SER A 118 10.09 -5.83 -3.53
CA SER A 118 9.94 -5.11 -4.79
C SER A 118 11.29 -4.89 -5.50
N ARG A 119 12.37 -4.60 -4.76
CA ARG A 119 13.72 -4.46 -5.31
C ARG A 119 14.23 -5.79 -5.83
N ASP A 120 14.06 -6.86 -5.07
CA ASP A 120 14.52 -8.21 -5.42
C ASP A 120 13.82 -8.73 -6.69
N LEU A 121 12.56 -8.37 -6.90
CA LEU A 121 11.80 -8.65 -8.12
C LEU A 121 12.16 -7.71 -9.31
N GLY A 122 13.07 -6.77 -9.12
CA GLY A 122 13.57 -5.87 -10.17
C GLY A 122 12.67 -4.65 -10.45
N HIS A 123 11.69 -4.36 -9.61
CA HIS A 123 10.91 -3.12 -9.72
C HIS A 123 11.77 -1.91 -9.36
N LYS A 124 11.53 -0.79 -10.07
CA LYS A 124 12.38 0.41 -9.98
C LYS A 124 11.69 1.61 -9.36
N ILE A 125 10.37 1.68 -9.43
CA ILE A 125 9.58 2.85 -9.05
C ILE A 125 8.34 2.38 -8.28
N VAL A 126 8.08 3.01 -7.14
CA VAL A 126 6.84 2.85 -6.38
C VAL A 126 6.20 4.22 -6.21
N VAL A 127 4.89 4.29 -6.45
CA VAL A 127 4.07 5.48 -6.28
C VAL A 127 2.87 5.17 -5.40
N LEU A 128 2.33 6.18 -4.74
CA LEU A 128 1.10 6.06 -3.96
C LEU A 128 0.36 7.39 -3.83
N VAL A 129 -0.88 7.35 -3.36
CA VAL A 129 -1.64 8.54 -2.97
C VAL A 129 -1.81 8.52 -1.45
N GLY A 130 -1.22 9.50 -0.74
CA GLY A 130 -1.06 9.41 0.70
C GLY A 130 -0.74 10.72 1.41
N ASP A 131 -0.36 10.63 2.68
CA ASP A 131 0.08 11.75 3.52
C ASP A 131 1.60 11.69 3.72
N GLU A 132 2.34 12.65 3.17
CA GLU A 132 3.80 12.61 3.07
C GLU A 132 4.52 12.40 4.41
N PRO A 133 4.18 13.05 5.53
CA PRO A 133 4.88 12.86 6.80
C PRO A 133 4.91 11.41 7.29
N TYR A 134 3.90 10.61 6.96
CA TYR A 134 3.88 9.18 7.31
C TYR A 134 4.79 8.37 6.38
N TYR A 135 4.69 8.58 5.07
CA TYR A 135 5.40 7.78 4.07
C TYR A 135 6.87 8.20 3.86
N ALA A 136 7.24 9.43 4.25
CA ALA A 136 8.62 9.91 4.23
C ALA A 136 9.54 9.05 5.11
N ARG A 137 8.99 8.36 6.13
CA ARG A 137 9.71 7.42 7.00
C ARG A 137 10.31 6.21 6.27
N VAL A 138 9.84 5.95 5.05
CA VAL A 138 10.38 4.90 4.15
C VAL A 138 10.80 5.48 2.79
N GLY A 139 11.03 6.79 2.71
CA GLY A 139 11.66 7.46 1.56
C GLY A 139 10.72 8.00 0.49
N PHE A 140 9.39 7.88 0.65
CA PHE A 140 8.46 8.51 -0.28
C PHE A 140 8.44 10.02 -0.12
N SER A 141 8.32 10.76 -1.24
CA SER A 141 8.09 12.21 -1.18
C SER A 141 7.24 12.72 -2.35
N THR A 142 6.60 13.87 -2.14
CA THR A 142 5.95 14.62 -3.23
C THR A 142 6.99 15.14 -4.23
N SER A 143 8.19 15.47 -3.77
CA SER A 143 9.27 16.00 -4.61
C SER A 143 9.71 15.03 -5.71
N ILE A 144 9.72 13.72 -5.42
CA ILE A 144 10.03 12.67 -6.39
C ILE A 144 8.88 12.52 -7.41
N ALA A 145 7.64 12.68 -6.97
CA ALA A 145 6.44 12.54 -7.80
C ALA A 145 5.95 13.85 -8.43
N LYS A 146 6.73 14.94 -8.37
CA LYS A 146 6.29 16.29 -8.76
C LYS A 146 5.77 16.42 -10.19
N ASN A 147 6.26 15.56 -11.10
CA ASN A 147 5.87 15.57 -12.52
C ASN A 147 4.82 14.50 -12.86
N LEU A 148 4.26 13.83 -11.85
CA LEU A 148 3.30 12.76 -12.01
C LEU A 148 1.87 13.26 -11.87
N ILE A 149 0.96 12.69 -12.65
CA ILE A 149 -0.47 13.03 -12.64
C ILE A 149 -1.27 11.75 -12.52
N ILE A 150 -2.26 11.71 -11.64
CA ILE A 150 -3.25 10.63 -11.64
C ILE A 150 -4.57 11.16 -12.17
N SER A 151 -5.16 10.45 -13.13
CA SER A 151 -6.44 10.81 -13.73
C SER A 151 -7.57 10.70 -12.71
N GLY A 152 -8.45 11.70 -12.66
CA GLY A 152 -9.52 11.80 -11.68
C GLY A 152 -9.22 12.87 -10.61
N GLN A 153 -10.16 13.81 -10.44
CA GLN A 153 -10.00 15.12 -9.78
C GLN A 153 -9.48 15.15 -8.32
N ALA A 154 -9.22 14.02 -7.68
CA ALA A 154 -9.04 13.93 -6.23
C ALA A 154 -7.59 13.94 -5.69
N ALA A 155 -6.56 14.24 -6.50
CA ALA A 155 -5.18 14.09 -6.06
C ALA A 155 -4.23 15.25 -6.42
N ARG A 156 -4.74 16.50 -6.47
CA ARG A 156 -3.84 17.64 -6.43
C ARG A 156 -3.06 17.57 -5.09
N ASN A 157 -1.76 17.28 -5.16
CA ASN A 157 -0.75 17.30 -4.08
C ASN A 157 -0.69 16.10 -3.11
N ARG A 158 -1.13 14.90 -3.50
CA ARG A 158 -0.99 13.69 -2.64
C ARG A 158 -0.26 12.52 -3.27
N ILE A 159 0.21 12.67 -4.51
CA ILE A 159 1.02 11.62 -5.14
C ILE A 159 2.42 11.69 -4.53
N LEU A 160 2.88 10.56 -4.01
CA LEU A 160 4.24 10.39 -3.50
C LEU A 160 4.95 9.36 -4.37
N GLY A 161 6.25 9.57 -4.59
CA GLY A 161 7.10 8.68 -5.35
C GLY A 161 8.29 8.23 -4.53
N LEU A 162 8.78 7.03 -4.85
CA LEU A 162 10.01 6.44 -4.35
C LEU A 162 10.73 5.76 -5.51
N ALA A 163 11.99 6.14 -5.72
CA ALA A 163 12.91 5.41 -6.59
C ALA A 163 13.52 4.26 -5.78
N LEU A 164 13.33 3.03 -6.24
CA LEU A 164 13.95 1.84 -5.64
C LEU A 164 15.41 1.64 -6.10
N VAL A 165 15.73 2.21 -7.27
CA VAL A 165 17.05 2.20 -7.91
C VAL A 165 17.43 3.65 -8.23
N ASP A 166 18.69 4.01 -8.03
CA ASP A 166 19.20 5.34 -8.33
C ASP A 166 18.95 5.73 -9.78
N GLY A 167 18.48 6.96 -9.99
CA GLY A 167 18.15 7.48 -11.32
C GLY A 167 16.89 6.90 -11.96
N ALA A 168 16.16 5.98 -11.31
CA ALA A 168 14.93 5.40 -11.89
C ALA A 168 13.84 6.42 -12.20
N MET A 169 13.83 7.56 -11.51
CA MET A 169 12.89 8.66 -11.72
C MET A 169 13.43 9.78 -12.62
N LYS A 170 14.63 9.61 -13.19
CA LYS A 170 15.20 10.58 -14.12
C LYS A 170 14.33 10.65 -15.37
N ASP A 171 13.90 11.87 -15.72
CA ASP A 171 13.08 12.16 -16.90
C ASP A 171 11.72 11.41 -16.92
N VAL A 172 11.23 10.96 -15.75
CA VAL A 172 9.92 10.30 -15.61
C VAL A 172 8.84 11.34 -15.31
N GLU A 173 7.86 11.46 -16.20
CA GLU A 173 6.75 12.39 -16.07
C GLU A 173 5.47 11.88 -16.72
N GLY A 174 4.35 12.52 -16.38
CA GLY A 174 3.07 12.32 -17.04
C GLY A 174 2.07 11.50 -16.24
N ILE A 175 1.09 10.96 -16.97
CA ILE A 175 -0.12 10.38 -16.38
C ILE A 175 0.13 8.92 -15.95
N LEU A 176 -0.24 8.59 -14.72
CA LEU A 176 -0.37 7.23 -14.20
C LEU A 176 -1.58 6.55 -14.85
N ARG A 177 -1.35 5.36 -15.41
CA ARG A 177 -2.38 4.53 -16.03
C ARG A 177 -2.30 3.10 -15.47
N PRO A 178 -3.43 2.41 -15.24
CA PRO A 178 -3.42 0.98 -14.95
C PRO A 178 -2.63 0.20 -16.01
N ASP A 179 -1.85 -0.78 -15.58
CA ASP A 179 -1.20 -1.73 -16.48
C ASP A 179 -1.98 -3.05 -16.47
N HIS A 180 -2.84 -3.24 -17.46
CA HIS A 180 -3.61 -4.50 -17.59
C HIS A 180 -2.77 -5.64 -18.18
N GLY A 181 -1.46 -5.44 -18.39
CA GLY A 181 -0.62 -6.36 -19.14
C GLY A 181 -0.98 -6.37 -20.64
N PRO A 182 -0.40 -7.30 -21.41
CA PRO A 182 -0.83 -7.50 -22.79
C PRO A 182 -2.30 -7.94 -22.80
N SER A 183 -3.13 -7.27 -23.60
CA SER A 183 -4.46 -7.77 -23.93
C SER A 183 -4.30 -9.18 -24.48
N VAL A 184 -4.82 -10.18 -23.77
CA VAL A 184 -4.91 -11.53 -24.29
C VAL A 184 -6.05 -11.51 -25.31
N SER A 185 -5.67 -11.39 -26.59
CA SER A 185 -6.56 -11.55 -27.74
C SER A 185 -7.14 -12.95 -27.81
#